data_AF-A0ABD2NZE6-F1
#
_entry.id   AF-A0ABD2NZE6-F1
#
_cell.length_a   1.000
_cell.length_b   1.000
_cell.length_c   1.000
_cell.angle_alpha   90.00
_cell.angle_beta   90.00
_cell.angle_gamma   90.00
#
_symmetry.space_group_name_H-M   'P 1'
#
loop_
_entity.id
_entity.type
_entity.pdbx_description
1 polymer ?
#
loop_
_entity_poly.entity_id
_entity_poly.type
_entity_poly.pdbx_seq_one_letter_code
_entity_poly.pdbx_strand_id
1 'polypeptide(L)'
;MLAKKLKRIITEGKGSKHVAILFPPYIQTYVEELIIARRHCVSDTNEYLFANPNTQNRWLSGYHSVKKLVQESGIENPSLFTSTRLKKQIATILQVIDMTQDELEQFADFMGHTRETYYR
;
A
#
# COMPACT_ATOMS: atom_id res chain seq x y z
N MET A 1 12.79 14.85 -15.50
CA MET A 1 12.05 15.39 -14.32
C MET A 1 10.85 14.49 -13.97
N LEU A 2 11.11 13.28 -13.45
CA LEU A 2 10.05 12.40 -12.92
C LEU A 2 9.96 12.53 -11.39
N ALA A 3 11.13 12.57 -10.73
CA ALA A 3 11.26 12.74 -9.29
C ALA A 3 10.56 14.01 -8.74
N LYS A 4 10.50 15.11 -9.50
CA LYS A 4 9.82 16.36 -9.06
C LYS A 4 8.30 16.23 -8.93
N LYS A 5 7.69 15.22 -9.54
CA LYS A 5 6.24 15.00 -9.54
C LYS A 5 5.78 13.95 -8.52
N LEU A 6 6.73 13.22 -7.92
CA LEU A 6 6.42 12.20 -6.92
C LEU A 6 6.39 12.85 -5.52
N LYS A 7 5.35 12.56 -4.75
CA LYS A 7 5.26 12.98 -3.35
C LYS A 7 5.78 11.87 -2.45
N ARG A 8 6.80 12.15 -1.66
CA ARG A 8 7.37 11.18 -0.71
C ARG A 8 6.55 11.18 0.59
N ILE A 9 6.01 10.03 0.95
CA ILE A 9 5.34 9.75 2.22
C ILE A 9 6.26 8.87 3.06
N ILE A 10 6.41 9.18 4.34
CA ILE A 10 7.23 8.39 5.26
C ILE A 10 6.29 7.62 6.18
N THR A 11 6.50 6.31 6.26
CA THR A 11 5.77 5.42 7.15
C THR A 11 6.71 4.78 8.17
N GLU A 12 6.22 4.51 9.36
CA GLU A 12 6.97 3.77 10.37
C GLU A 12 6.92 2.27 10.07
N GLY A 13 8.10 1.67 9.94
CA GLY A 13 8.29 0.23 9.84
C GLY A 13 8.73 -0.39 11.16
N LYS A 14 9.01 -1.70 11.12
CA LYS A 14 9.46 -2.45 12.29
C LYS A 14 10.86 -1.99 12.74
N GLY A 15 11.04 -1.79 14.05
CA GLY A 15 12.34 -1.47 14.66
C GLY A 15 12.85 -0.06 14.34
N SER A 16 11.95 0.93 14.32
CA SER A 16 12.26 2.34 14.03
C SER A 16 12.82 2.61 12.62
N LYS A 17 12.72 1.65 11.71
CA LYS A 17 13.08 1.84 10.31
C LYS A 17 11.95 2.56 9.59
N HIS A 18 12.22 3.76 9.09
CA HIS A 18 11.28 4.49 8.25
C HIS A 18 11.30 3.94 6.83
N VAL A 19 10.12 3.73 6.24
CA VAL A 19 9.96 3.31 4.84
C VAL A 19 9.37 4.48 4.07
N ALA A 20 10.03 4.86 2.97
CA ALA A 20 9.54 5.90 2.08
C ALA A 20 8.65 5.28 0.98
N ILE A 21 7.46 5.85 0.79
CA ILE A 21 6.52 5.49 -0.26
C ILE A 21 6.41 6.69 -1.21
N LEU A 22 6.53 6.46 -2.52
CA LEU A 22 6.43 7.51 -3.52
C LEU A 22 5.03 7.51 -4.15
N PHE A 23 4.29 8.58 -3.95
CA PHE A 23 2.96 8.77 -4.55
C PHE A 23 3.10 9.43 -5.91
N PRO A 24 2.76 8.76 -7.03
CA PRO A 24 2.67 9.41 -8.32
C PRO A 24 1.49 10.39 -8.38
N PRO A 25 1.47 11.34 -9.33
CA PRO A 25 0.46 12.40 -9.38
C PRO A 25 -1.00 11.91 -9.30
N TYR A 26 -1.33 10.81 -10.00
CA TYR A 26 -2.69 10.28 -9.96
C TYR A 26 -3.11 9.75 -8.58
N ILE A 27 -2.18 9.14 -7.83
CA ILE A 27 -2.43 8.73 -6.44
C ILE A 27 -2.60 9.96 -5.54
N GLN A 28 -1.84 11.02 -5.78
CA GLN A 28 -1.99 12.27 -5.02
C GLN A 28 -3.41 12.85 -5.19
N THR A 29 -3.93 12.86 -6.42
CA THR A 29 -5.33 13.26 -6.69
C THR A 29 -6.33 12.39 -5.93
N TYR A 30 -6.19 11.07 -5.95
CA TYR A 30 -7.08 10.19 -5.18
C TYR A 30 -6.99 10.40 -3.67
N VAL A 31 -5.81 10.71 -3.15
CA VAL A 31 -5.60 11.03 -1.73
C VAL A 31 -6.23 12.36 -1.36
N GLU A 32 -6.17 13.36 -2.24
CA GLU A 32 -6.83 14.65 -2.05
C GLU A 32 -8.36 14.49 -1.99
N GLU A 33 -8.94 13.74 -2.94
CA GLU A 33 -10.37 13.40 -2.94
C GLU A 33 -10.78 12.64 -1.67
N LEU A 34 -9.96 11.68 -1.23
CA LEU A 34 -10.18 10.97 0.02
C LEU A 34 -10.21 11.92 1.23
N ILE A 35 -9.28 12.88 1.30
CA ILE A 35 -9.22 13.87 2.38
C ILE A 35 -10.46 14.77 2.38
N ILE A 36 -10.96 15.16 1.21
CA ILE A 36 -12.19 15.94 1.07
C ILE A 36 -13.39 15.13 1.58
N ALA A 37 -13.57 13.90 1.09
CA ALA A 37 -14.67 13.03 1.51
C ALA A 37 -14.65 12.75 3.03
N ARG A 38 -13.46 12.60 3.60
CA ARG A 38 -13.23 12.34 5.02
C ARG A 38 -13.85 13.41 5.94
N ARG A 39 -13.89 14.68 5.51
CA ARG A 39 -14.49 15.79 6.28
C ARG A 39 -15.98 15.62 6.51
N HIS A 40 -16.66 14.78 5.73
CA HIS A 40 -18.11 14.57 5.82
C HIS A 40 -18.49 13.35 6.65
N CYS A 41 -17.57 12.42 6.88
CA CYS A 41 -17.90 11.11 7.46
C CYS A 41 -16.95 10.62 8.55
N VAL A 42 -15.90 11.39 8.89
CA VAL A 42 -14.92 11.01 9.91
C VAL A 42 -14.76 12.15 10.91
N SER A 43 -14.63 11.80 12.20
CA SER A 43 -14.31 12.76 13.26
C SER A 43 -12.99 13.51 12.97
N ASP A 44 -12.98 14.82 13.22
CA ASP A 44 -11.77 15.65 13.14
C ASP A 44 -10.68 15.21 14.13
N THR A 45 -11.05 14.50 15.20
CA THR A 45 -10.11 13.94 16.18
C THR A 45 -9.37 12.69 15.69
N ASN A 46 -9.84 12.07 14.61
CA ASN A 46 -9.18 10.90 14.04
C ASN A 46 -8.01 11.40 13.16
N GLU A 47 -6.81 10.87 13.34
CA GLU A 47 -5.60 11.30 12.59
C GLU A 47 -5.28 10.41 11.38
N TYR A 48 -5.93 9.26 11.24
CA TYR A 48 -5.59 8.28 10.22
C TYR A 48 -6.09 8.69 8.83
N LEU A 49 -5.24 8.57 7.80
CA LEU A 49 -5.63 8.79 6.40
C LEU A 49 -6.78 7.86 5.99
N PHE A 50 -6.66 6.58 6.30
CA PHE A 50 -7.71 5.57 6.08
C PHE A 50 -8.48 5.31 7.38
N ALA A 51 -9.13 6.35 7.89
CA ALA A 51 -9.91 6.29 9.12
C ALA A 51 -11.17 5.42 9.00
N ASN A 52 -11.55 4.76 10.09
CA ASN A 52 -12.87 4.12 10.19
C ASN A 52 -13.90 5.19 10.60
N PRO A 53 -14.90 5.49 9.73
CA PRO A 53 -15.86 6.58 9.96
C PRO A 53 -16.71 6.39 11.22
N ASN A 54 -16.91 5.15 11.65
CA ASN A 54 -17.74 4.82 12.81
C ASN A 54 -16.97 4.89 14.14
N THR A 55 -15.77 5.48 14.15
CA THR A 55 -14.88 5.49 15.32
C THR A 55 -14.15 6.82 15.47
N GLN A 56 -13.84 7.20 16.71
CA GLN A 56 -13.17 8.46 17.02
C GLN A 56 -11.66 8.45 16.73
N ASN A 57 -11.00 7.29 16.88
CA ASN A 57 -9.54 7.17 16.70
C ASN A 57 -9.12 5.74 16.30
N ARG A 58 -9.67 5.24 15.19
CA ARG A 58 -9.28 3.95 14.58
C ARG A 58 -9.19 4.07 13.06
N TRP A 59 -8.43 3.16 12.47
CA TRP A 59 -8.25 3.02 11.03
C TRP A 59 -8.99 1.80 10.49
N LEU A 60 -9.18 1.79 9.16
CA LEU A 60 -9.71 0.64 8.44
C LEU A 60 -8.65 -0.47 8.35
N SER A 61 -9.10 -1.70 8.53
CA SER A 61 -8.22 -2.86 8.36
C SER A 61 -8.08 -3.18 6.87
N GLY A 62 -6.86 -3.01 6.32
CA GLY A 62 -6.57 -3.32 4.92
C GLY A 62 -6.93 -4.74 4.51
N TYR A 63 -6.75 -5.73 5.41
CA TYR A 63 -7.16 -7.12 5.18
C TYR A 63 -8.68 -7.24 4.95
N HIS A 64 -9.48 -6.65 5.84
CA HIS A 64 -10.94 -6.70 5.73
C HIS A 64 -11.44 -5.92 4.53
N SER A 65 -10.82 -4.77 4.21
CA SER A 65 -11.15 -3.97 3.02
C SER A 65 -10.90 -4.76 1.74
N VAL A 66 -9.73 -5.39 1.59
CA VAL A 66 -9.42 -6.22 0.41
C VAL A 66 -10.37 -7.42 0.33
N LYS A 67 -10.61 -8.11 1.45
CA LYS A 67 -11.53 -9.25 1.51
C LYS A 67 -12.95 -8.86 1.05
N LYS A 68 -13.45 -7.71 1.50
CA LYS A 68 -14.76 -7.19 1.11
C LYS A 68 -14.82 -6.94 -0.41
N LEU A 69 -13.84 -6.19 -0.95
CA LEU A 69 -13.78 -5.90 -2.39
C LEU A 69 -13.72 -7.16 -3.25
N VAL A 70 -12.99 -8.17 -2.80
CA VAL A 70 -12.88 -9.48 -3.45
C VAL A 70 -14.18 -10.28 -3.41
N GLN A 71 -14.98 -10.13 -2.36
CA GLN A 71 -16.31 -10.75 -2.29
C GLN A 71 -17.31 -10.04 -3.19
N GLU A 72 -17.21 -8.71 -3.29
CA GLU A 72 -18.10 -7.88 -4.11
C GLU A 72 -17.76 -7.93 -5.60
N SER A 73 -16.55 -8.35 -5.98
CA SER A 73 -16.11 -8.39 -7.38
C SER A 73 -16.65 -9.58 -8.19
N GLY A 74 -17.27 -10.57 -7.55
CA GLY A 74 -17.86 -11.74 -8.23
C GLY A 74 -16.83 -12.71 -8.84
N ILE A 75 -15.57 -12.65 -8.40
CA ILE A 75 -14.52 -13.55 -8.90
C ILE A 75 -14.75 -15.01 -8.45
N GLU A 76 -14.44 -15.95 -9.33
CA GLU A 76 -14.73 -17.39 -9.11
C GLU A 76 -14.02 -17.97 -7.87
N ASN A 77 -12.80 -17.50 -7.59
CA ASN A 77 -11.96 -18.03 -6.50
C ASN A 77 -11.45 -16.91 -5.57
N PRO A 78 -12.32 -16.34 -4.71
CA PRO A 78 -11.98 -15.23 -3.81
C PRO A 78 -10.79 -15.53 -2.88
N SER A 79 -10.61 -16.80 -2.49
CA SER A 79 -9.54 -17.26 -1.62
C SER A 79 -8.14 -17.07 -2.20
N LEU A 80 -8.02 -16.91 -3.52
CA LEU A 80 -6.75 -16.65 -4.19
C LEU A 80 -6.32 -15.18 -4.11
N PHE A 81 -7.26 -14.26 -3.83
CA PHE A 81 -7.03 -12.82 -3.82
C PHE A 81 -6.87 -12.30 -2.38
N THR A 82 -5.81 -12.76 -1.71
CA THR A 82 -5.42 -12.23 -0.39
C THR A 82 -4.30 -11.21 -0.52
N SER A 83 -4.17 -10.29 0.44
CA SER A 83 -3.08 -9.31 0.45
C SER A 83 -1.70 -9.97 0.33
N THR A 84 -1.50 -11.12 0.97
CA THR A 84 -0.24 -11.88 0.89
C THR A 84 -0.01 -12.46 -0.51
N ARG A 85 -1.03 -13.03 -1.15
CA ARG A 85 -0.91 -13.60 -2.50
C ARG A 85 -0.72 -12.51 -3.55
N LEU A 86 -1.43 -11.39 -3.44
CA LEU A 86 -1.23 -10.23 -4.30
C LEU A 86 0.18 -9.66 -4.18
N LYS A 87 0.71 -9.54 -2.94
CA LYS A 87 2.11 -9.16 -2.71
C LYS A 87 3.09 -10.12 -3.38
N LYS A 88 2.88 -11.43 -3.26
CA LYS A 88 3.72 -12.44 -3.93
C LYS A 88 3.67 -12.28 -5.45
N GLN A 89 2.49 -12.09 -6.03
CA GLN A 89 2.32 -11.89 -7.46
C GLN A 89 3.08 -10.64 -7.94
N ILE A 90 2.98 -9.53 -7.22
CA ILE A 90 3.75 -8.30 -7.51
C ILE A 90 5.26 -8.59 -7.48
N ALA A 91 5.75 -9.29 -6.46
CA ALA A 91 7.17 -9.65 -6.37
C ALA A 91 7.63 -10.52 -7.55
N THR A 92 6.83 -11.52 -7.93
CA THR A 92 7.15 -12.39 -9.08
C THR A 92 7.18 -11.60 -10.38
N ILE A 93 6.21 -10.71 -10.62
CA ILE A 93 6.20 -9.88 -11.83
C ILE A 93 7.43 -8.96 -11.87
N LEU A 94 7.80 -8.37 -10.74
CA LEU A 94 8.94 -7.44 -10.68
C LEU A 94 10.29 -8.15 -10.83
N GLN A 95 10.41 -9.42 -10.42
CA GLN A 95 11.60 -10.24 -10.72
C GLN A 95 11.78 -10.51 -12.22
N VAL A 96 10.69 -10.59 -12.98
CA VAL A 96 10.72 -10.84 -14.42
C VAL A 96 10.97 -9.56 -15.22
N ILE A 97 10.66 -8.40 -14.62
CA ILE A 97 11.03 -7.10 -15.19
C ILE A 97 12.54 -6.92 -14.96
N ASP A 98 13.27 -6.52 -16.01
CA ASP A 98 14.73 -6.30 -15.98
C ASP A 98 15.08 -5.07 -15.11
N MET A 99 14.94 -5.25 -13.79
CA MET A 99 15.25 -4.26 -12.78
C MET A 99 16.74 -4.25 -12.51
N THR A 100 17.31 -3.06 -12.39
CA THR A 100 18.69 -2.90 -11.93
C THR A 100 18.85 -3.43 -10.50
N GLN A 101 20.08 -3.80 -10.13
CA GLN A 101 20.39 -4.32 -8.80
C GLN A 101 19.93 -3.37 -7.67
N ASP A 102 20.04 -2.06 -7.88
CA ASP A 102 19.61 -1.02 -6.93
C ASP A 102 18.08 -0.97 -6.78
N GLU A 103 17.33 -1.17 -7.87
CA GLU A 103 15.86 -1.22 -7.85
C GLU A 103 15.35 -2.48 -7.13
N LEU A 104 16.03 -3.61 -7.31
CA LEU A 104 15.73 -4.86 -6.61
C LEU A 104 15.93 -4.75 -5.09
N GLU A 105 16.99 -4.06 -4.65
CA GLU A 105 17.24 -3.83 -3.23
C GLU A 105 16.19 -2.92 -2.60
N GLN A 106 15.86 -1.80 -3.26
CA GLN A 106 14.78 -0.91 -2.82
C GLN A 106 13.43 -1.63 -2.75
N PHE A 107 13.16 -2.53 -3.70
CA PHE A 107 11.94 -3.32 -3.71
C PHE A 107 11.89 -4.36 -2.58
N ALA A 108 12.98 -5.07 -2.31
CA ALA A 108 13.05 -6.04 -1.22
C ALA A 108 12.78 -5.37 0.14
N ASP A 109 13.39 -4.20 0.37
CA ASP A 109 13.14 -3.38 1.56
C ASP A 109 11.67 -2.95 1.67
N PHE A 110 11.06 -2.50 0.57
CA PHE A 110 9.64 -2.11 0.54
C PHE A 110 8.71 -3.30 0.86
N MET A 111 9.06 -4.50 0.40
CA MET A 111 8.30 -5.72 0.68
C MET A 111 8.54 -6.30 2.08
N GLY A 112 9.53 -5.79 2.81
CA GLY A 112 9.92 -6.27 4.13
C GLY A 112 10.70 -7.59 4.10
N HIS A 113 11.44 -7.84 3.02
CA HIS A 113 12.26 -9.02 2.82
C HIS A 113 13.76 -8.66 2.80
N THR A 114 14.63 -9.57 3.25
CA THR A 114 16.08 -9.49 3.03
C THR A 114 16.46 -10.24 1.73
N ARG A 115 17.58 -9.83 1.11
CA ARG A 115 18.15 -10.33 -0.17
C ARG A 115 18.13 -11.86 -0.38
N GLU A 116 18.11 -12.65 0.70
CA GLU A 116 18.21 -14.12 0.66
C GLU A 116 16.94 -14.85 0.16
N THR A 117 15.84 -14.14 -0.11
CA THR A 117 14.58 -14.79 -0.51
C THR A 117 14.41 -14.93 -2.03
N TYR A 118 15.30 -14.34 -2.84
CA TYR A 118 15.09 -14.18 -4.29
C TYR A 118 16.06 -14.94 -5.19
N TYR A 119 16.96 -15.75 -4.61
CA TYR A 119 17.81 -16.69 -5.34
C TYR A 119 17.51 -18.12 -4.87
N ARG A 120 16.48 -18.74 -5.46
CA ARG A 120 16.34 -20.20 -5.58
C ARG A 120 15.73 -20.54 -6.93
#